data_AF-A0AAD6UMB6-F1
#
_entry.id   AF-A0AAD6UMB6-F1
#
_cell.length_a   1.000
_cell.length_b   1.000
_cell.length_c   1.000
_cell.angle_alpha   90.00
_cell.angle_beta   90.00
_cell.angle_gamma   90.00
#
_symmetry.space_group_name_H-M   'P 1'
#
loop_
_entity.id
_entity.type
_entity.pdbx_description
1 polymer ?
#
loop_
_entity_poly.entity_id
_entity_poly.type
_entity_poly.pdbx_seq_one_letter_code
_entity_poly.pdbx_strand_id
1 'polypeptide(L)'
;MAPTPRDCLPSTGLLYYREELENLAHQRSGHDFGNLKLAPGVEALLGALVVIRDQHATLVLLTGHWRIVDALGGTQMDLANLAVKHLQLVTCSSRNPLVATTLLPDVYAVLQFLASAARQGLLLRDPFEAAGLVRALADTAEALRRVPGSDAAHLLQLACSLILWVATRNVLWSWVPSLLRAGLLRAAVACAGHSVAAQTMDFLCRPRSSNLHGSTIANEWKAFVALAEERLEVLKFFESQKRVSKGMCSNVQCGLIDERRRFSVCAACRSRYYCSVECQRSDWREGGHRHACETLSTERGAELLRKRDLTFLRTLLHHDYTKARCDVWAQQVAFWHAHPGATPADYYVDFDYTRGRTAVSVVPLSPDPRTQAHASTGPPGEPEPAARAAAAAAGGRLELHCMRVSEGGAARAYWIPLRASSARLVDGLRAIASRPDADFTTGGEREWLGDAVRRFDEELQDADGAETVILAH
;
A
#
# COMPACT_ATOMS: atom_id res chain seq x y z
N MET A 1 36.40 -28.64 11.12
CA MET A 1 36.96 -27.73 10.10
C MET A 1 35.79 -27.09 9.37
N ALA A 2 35.64 -25.76 9.46
CA ALA A 2 34.60 -25.03 8.73
C ALA A 2 35.10 -24.69 7.31
N PRO A 3 34.25 -24.69 6.28
CA PRO A 3 34.67 -24.36 4.93
C PRO A 3 35.01 -22.87 4.83
N THR A 4 36.04 -22.54 4.06
CA THR A 4 36.47 -21.16 3.83
C THR A 4 35.59 -20.46 2.79
N PRO A 5 35.51 -19.11 2.75
CA PRO A 5 34.58 -18.35 1.89
C PRO A 5 34.78 -18.46 0.37
N ARG A 6 35.63 -19.37 -0.12
CA ARG A 6 35.98 -19.49 -1.55
C ARG A 6 35.02 -20.39 -2.35
N ASP A 7 34.11 -21.10 -1.70
CA ASP A 7 33.31 -22.15 -2.36
C ASP A 7 31.88 -21.72 -2.76
N CYS A 8 31.55 -20.42 -2.68
CA CYS A 8 30.20 -19.90 -2.93
C CYS A 8 30.16 -18.86 -4.07
N LEU A 9 30.60 -19.22 -5.28
CA LEU A 9 30.28 -18.46 -6.50
C LEU A 9 30.08 -19.44 -7.66
N PRO A 10 28.91 -19.45 -8.33
CA PRO A 10 28.71 -20.30 -9.48
C PRO A 10 29.44 -19.69 -10.69
N SER A 11 30.42 -20.42 -11.21
CA SER A 11 31.18 -20.12 -12.44
C SER A 11 30.32 -20.01 -13.71
N THR A 12 29.01 -20.28 -13.62
CA THR A 12 28.06 -20.30 -14.72
C THR A 12 27.67 -18.91 -15.24
N GLY A 13 27.73 -17.86 -14.42
CA GLY A 13 27.34 -16.50 -14.85
C GLY A 13 28.29 -15.85 -15.86
N LEU A 14 29.60 -16.10 -15.73
CA LEU A 14 30.62 -15.57 -16.65
C LEU A 14 30.70 -16.35 -17.97
N LEU A 15 30.38 -17.65 -17.94
CA LEU A 15 30.32 -18.49 -19.14
C LEU A 15 29.13 -18.11 -20.04
N TYR A 16 27.97 -17.80 -19.43
CA TYR A 16 26.80 -17.31 -20.14
C TYR A 16 27.07 -15.99 -20.89
N TYR A 17 27.84 -15.08 -20.27
CA TYR A 17 28.20 -13.79 -20.87
C TYR A 17 29.14 -13.93 -22.08
N ARG A 18 30.06 -14.90 -22.04
CA ARG A 18 30.96 -15.19 -23.16
C ARG A 18 30.20 -15.73 -24.36
N GLU A 19 29.26 -16.63 -24.13
CA GLU A 19 28.45 -17.26 -25.19
C GLU A 19 27.51 -16.25 -25.87
N GLU A 20 26.92 -15.31 -25.11
CA GLU A 20 26.08 -14.23 -25.65
C GLU A 20 26.91 -13.25 -26.54
N LEU A 21 28.17 -12.99 -26.17
CA LEU A 21 29.10 -12.14 -26.93
C LEU A 21 29.63 -12.80 -28.20
N GLU A 22 29.96 -14.09 -28.13
CA GLU A 22 30.37 -14.88 -29.29
C GLU A 22 29.21 -14.97 -30.31
N ASN A 23 27.96 -15.12 -29.83
CA ASN A 23 26.76 -15.13 -30.67
C ASN A 23 26.45 -13.76 -31.31
N LEU A 24 26.59 -12.65 -30.57
CA LEU A 24 26.39 -11.30 -31.11
C LEU A 24 27.45 -10.92 -32.16
N ALA A 25 28.70 -11.37 -31.97
CA ALA A 25 29.77 -11.19 -32.95
C ALA A 25 29.50 -12.03 -34.21
N HIS A 26 29.05 -13.28 -34.04
CA HIS A 26 28.75 -14.21 -35.15
C HIS A 26 27.57 -13.73 -36.01
N GLN A 27 26.53 -13.16 -35.40
CA GLN A 27 25.35 -12.65 -36.11
C GLN A 27 25.64 -11.41 -36.97
N ARG A 28 26.72 -10.66 -36.69
CA ARG A 28 27.02 -9.40 -37.39
C ARG A 28 28.14 -9.49 -38.44
N SER A 29 29.08 -10.43 -38.34
CA SER A 29 30.24 -10.48 -39.24
C SER A 29 30.09 -11.39 -40.46
N GLY A 30 29.17 -12.36 -40.45
CA GLY A 30 28.84 -13.19 -41.62
C GLY A 30 29.99 -14.03 -42.22
N HIS A 31 31.18 -14.10 -41.60
CA HIS A 31 32.34 -14.82 -42.12
C HIS A 31 33.13 -15.57 -41.03
N ASP A 32 33.74 -16.69 -41.46
CA ASP A 32 34.60 -17.58 -40.68
C ASP A 32 35.93 -16.90 -40.28
N PHE A 33 36.33 -17.03 -39.02
CA PHE A 33 37.36 -16.21 -38.34
C PHE A 33 38.81 -16.55 -38.74
N GLY A 34 39.03 -17.39 -39.76
CA GLY A 34 40.33 -17.96 -40.06
C GLY A 34 41.41 -17.02 -40.62
N ASN A 35 41.08 -15.85 -41.17
CA ASN A 35 42.08 -15.00 -41.86
C ASN A 35 41.71 -13.50 -41.96
N LEU A 36 41.47 -12.83 -40.83
CA LEU A 36 41.36 -11.36 -40.79
C LEU A 36 42.47 -10.77 -39.90
N LYS A 37 43.39 -10.00 -40.51
CA LYS A 37 44.31 -9.14 -39.77
C LYS A 37 43.52 -8.02 -39.12
N LEU A 38 43.40 -8.06 -37.80
CA LEU A 38 42.85 -6.96 -37.01
C LEU A 38 43.79 -5.75 -37.06
N ALA A 39 43.22 -4.54 -36.92
CA ALA A 39 44.00 -3.31 -36.88
C ALA A 39 44.99 -3.33 -35.69
N PRO A 40 46.23 -2.79 -35.84
CA PRO A 40 47.22 -2.78 -34.77
C PRO A 40 46.67 -1.99 -33.57
N GLY A 41 46.30 -2.72 -32.52
CA GLY A 41 45.65 -2.17 -31.32
C GLY A 41 44.58 -3.09 -30.74
N VAL A 42 43.84 -3.82 -31.58
CA VAL A 42 42.77 -4.74 -31.13
C VAL A 42 43.34 -6.06 -30.59
N GLU A 43 44.42 -6.58 -31.19
CA GLU A 43 45.12 -7.77 -30.69
C GLU A 43 45.82 -7.52 -29.33
N ALA A 44 46.34 -6.32 -29.10
CA ALA A 44 46.94 -5.94 -27.82
C ALA A 44 45.88 -5.83 -26.70
N LEU A 45 44.66 -5.40 -27.05
CA LEU A 45 43.52 -5.32 -26.13
C LEU A 45 42.94 -6.71 -25.80
N LEU A 46 42.85 -7.59 -26.79
CA LEU A 46 42.40 -8.97 -26.60
C LEU A 46 43.42 -9.83 -25.84
N GLY A 47 44.73 -9.59 -26.03
CA GLY A 47 45.79 -10.21 -25.24
C GLY A 47 45.80 -9.77 -23.77
N ALA A 48 45.49 -8.50 -23.49
CA ALA A 48 45.38 -7.97 -22.13
C ALA A 48 44.16 -8.50 -21.37
N LEU A 49 43.08 -8.89 -22.08
CA LEU A 49 41.86 -9.46 -21.50
C LEU A 49 42.02 -10.91 -21.01
N VAL A 50 43.04 -11.64 -21.48
CA VAL A 50 43.27 -13.05 -21.13
C VAL A 50 44.10 -13.23 -19.85
N VAL A 51 44.74 -12.17 -19.33
CA VAL A 51 45.66 -12.28 -18.18
C VAL A 51 45.31 -11.30 -17.06
N ILE A 52 44.12 -11.40 -16.44
CA ILE A 52 43.87 -10.73 -15.14
C ILE A 52 42.98 -11.62 -14.25
N ARG A 53 43.58 -12.15 -13.18
CA ARG A 53 42.91 -12.76 -12.02
C ARG A 53 42.99 -11.77 -10.85
N ASP A 54 42.00 -10.89 -10.67
CA ASP A 54 41.53 -10.37 -9.37
C ASP A 54 40.44 -9.28 -9.49
N GLN A 55 39.83 -8.93 -8.35
CA GLN A 55 38.60 -8.14 -8.11
C GLN A 55 38.43 -6.76 -8.80
N HIS A 56 39.37 -6.31 -9.63
CA HIS A 56 39.25 -5.10 -10.47
C HIS A 56 38.76 -5.38 -11.90
N ALA A 57 38.48 -6.65 -12.24
CA ALA A 57 38.11 -7.07 -13.59
C ALA A 57 36.81 -6.43 -14.11
N THR A 58 35.81 -6.17 -13.26
CA THR A 58 34.49 -5.68 -13.69
C THR A 58 34.55 -4.26 -14.28
N LEU A 59 35.31 -3.36 -13.66
CA LEU A 59 35.40 -1.95 -14.09
C LEU A 59 36.19 -1.81 -15.41
N VAL A 60 37.24 -2.64 -15.60
CA VAL A 60 38.06 -2.68 -16.81
C VAL A 60 37.30 -3.35 -17.96
N LEU A 61 36.53 -4.41 -17.68
CA LEU A 61 35.66 -5.05 -18.67
C LEU A 61 34.52 -4.13 -19.12
N LEU A 62 33.99 -3.29 -18.23
CA LEU A 62 32.93 -2.33 -18.55
C LEU A 62 33.47 -1.16 -19.36
N THR A 63 34.50 -0.46 -18.89
CA THR A 63 35.09 0.66 -19.66
C THR A 63 35.64 0.22 -21.03
N GLY A 64 36.11 -1.03 -21.14
CA GLY A 64 36.42 -1.68 -22.41
C GLY A 64 35.18 -1.96 -23.26
N HIS A 65 34.14 -2.62 -22.72
CA HIS A 65 32.88 -2.91 -23.42
C HIS A 65 32.17 -1.66 -23.94
N TRP A 66 32.12 -0.59 -23.15
CA TRP A 66 31.42 0.64 -23.53
C TRP A 66 32.11 1.35 -24.70
N ARG A 67 33.46 1.35 -24.73
CA ARG A 67 34.23 1.86 -25.88
C ARG A 67 34.08 0.98 -27.10
N ILE A 68 33.89 -0.33 -26.93
CA ILE A 68 33.66 -1.28 -28.01
C ILE A 68 32.25 -1.11 -28.60
N VAL A 69 31.20 -0.98 -27.78
CA VAL A 69 29.82 -0.77 -28.26
C VAL A 69 29.68 0.59 -28.96
N ASP A 70 30.33 1.64 -28.45
CA ASP A 70 30.36 2.97 -29.08
C ASP A 70 31.18 2.95 -30.39
N ALA A 71 32.36 2.30 -30.41
CA ALA A 71 33.18 2.14 -31.62
C ALA A 71 32.55 1.23 -32.69
N LEU A 72 31.64 0.32 -32.31
CA LEU A 72 30.91 -0.57 -33.22
C LEU A 72 29.53 -0.02 -33.66
N GLY A 73 29.20 1.23 -33.31
CA GLY A 73 27.94 1.86 -33.70
C GLY A 73 26.70 1.24 -33.04
N GLY A 74 26.82 0.79 -31.78
CA GLY A 74 25.72 0.25 -30.99
C GLY A 74 24.53 1.21 -30.91
N THR A 75 23.32 0.65 -30.95
CA THR A 75 22.10 1.47 -30.87
C THR A 75 21.83 1.88 -29.43
N GLN A 76 21.05 2.94 -29.21
CA GLN A 76 20.59 3.35 -27.86
C GLN A 76 19.93 2.18 -27.08
N MET A 77 19.36 1.21 -27.80
CA MET A 77 18.73 0.00 -27.30
C MET A 77 19.73 -0.94 -26.58
N ASP A 78 20.95 -1.06 -27.10
CA ASP A 78 21.97 -1.97 -26.56
C ASP A 78 22.48 -1.48 -25.19
N LEU A 79 22.58 -0.15 -25.03
CA LEU A 79 23.08 0.49 -23.82
C LEU A 79 22.07 0.43 -22.65
N ALA A 80 20.77 0.60 -22.94
CA ALA A 80 19.73 0.55 -21.91
C ALA A 80 19.49 -0.87 -21.39
N ASN A 81 19.47 -1.87 -22.28
CA ASN A 81 19.34 -3.27 -21.89
C ASN A 81 20.53 -3.76 -21.05
N LEU A 82 21.75 -3.31 -21.38
CA LEU A 82 22.93 -3.60 -20.59
C LEU A 82 22.85 -2.98 -19.19
N ALA A 83 22.37 -1.74 -19.07
CA ALA A 83 22.15 -1.08 -17.79
C ALA A 83 21.10 -1.80 -16.93
N VAL A 84 19.99 -2.27 -17.53
CA VAL A 84 18.95 -3.05 -16.84
C VAL A 84 19.51 -4.38 -16.34
N LYS A 85 20.20 -5.15 -17.20
CA LYS A 85 20.84 -6.42 -16.82
C LYS A 85 21.84 -6.19 -15.67
N HIS A 86 22.59 -5.09 -15.69
CA HIS A 86 23.55 -4.75 -14.64
C HIS A 86 22.88 -4.38 -13.31
N LEU A 87 21.81 -3.58 -13.34
CA LEU A 87 21.04 -3.24 -12.13
C LEU A 87 20.39 -4.50 -11.52
N GLN A 88 19.86 -5.40 -12.35
CA GLN A 88 19.30 -6.67 -11.90
C GLN A 88 20.37 -7.57 -11.26
N LEU A 89 21.56 -7.67 -11.86
CA LEU A 89 22.66 -8.46 -11.33
C LEU A 89 23.14 -7.92 -9.97
N VAL A 90 23.25 -6.60 -9.82
CA VAL A 90 23.61 -5.99 -8.55
C VAL A 90 22.53 -6.19 -7.50
N THR A 91 21.25 -6.04 -7.86
CA THR A 91 20.11 -6.27 -6.94
C THR A 91 20.04 -7.72 -6.46
N CYS A 92 20.33 -8.69 -7.34
CA CYS A 92 20.38 -10.10 -6.96
C CYS A 92 21.51 -10.38 -5.95
N SER A 93 22.69 -9.77 -6.16
CA SER A 93 23.86 -9.93 -5.30
C SER A 93 23.78 -9.15 -3.98
N SER A 94 23.01 -8.06 -3.93
CA SER A 94 22.88 -7.18 -2.76
C SER A 94 22.01 -7.74 -1.63
N ARG A 95 21.53 -8.98 -1.75
CA ARG A 95 20.90 -9.70 -0.62
C ARG A 95 21.89 -9.97 0.52
N ASN A 96 23.20 -9.89 0.25
CA ASN A 96 24.25 -9.90 1.24
C ASN A 96 24.77 -8.45 1.48
N PRO A 97 24.70 -7.90 2.71
CA PRO A 97 25.12 -6.53 3.01
C PRO A 97 26.59 -6.22 2.67
N LEU A 98 27.48 -7.21 2.80
CA LEU A 98 28.91 -7.06 2.51
C LEU A 98 29.19 -7.00 1.01
N VAL A 99 28.38 -7.69 0.20
CA VAL A 99 28.46 -7.65 -1.26
C VAL A 99 27.84 -6.35 -1.79
N ALA A 100 26.77 -5.88 -1.14
CA ALA A 100 26.11 -4.63 -1.49
C ALA A 100 27.05 -3.42 -1.36
N THR A 101 27.84 -3.32 -0.28
CA THR A 101 28.79 -2.22 -0.09
C THR A 101 29.90 -2.21 -1.12
N THR A 102 30.41 -3.38 -1.52
CA THR A 102 31.44 -3.48 -2.57
C THR A 102 30.95 -3.09 -3.97
N LEU A 103 29.64 -3.23 -4.23
CA LEU A 103 29.04 -2.90 -5.53
C LEU A 103 28.51 -1.46 -5.63
N LEU A 104 28.56 -0.67 -4.54
CA LEU A 104 28.08 0.72 -4.53
C LEU A 104 28.70 1.60 -5.63
N PRO A 105 30.02 1.53 -5.91
CA PRO A 105 30.62 2.34 -6.98
C PRO A 105 30.07 1.99 -8.36
N ASP A 106 29.78 0.71 -8.62
CA ASP A 106 29.23 0.25 -9.90
C ASP A 106 27.77 0.71 -10.07
N VAL A 107 26.95 0.62 -9.01
CA VAL A 107 25.59 1.18 -9.01
C VAL A 107 25.62 2.68 -9.24
N TYR A 108 26.57 3.38 -8.61
CA TYR A 108 26.73 4.82 -8.79
C TYR A 108 27.06 5.18 -10.23
N ALA A 109 28.02 4.48 -10.85
CA ALA A 109 28.40 4.70 -12.23
C ALA A 109 27.22 4.45 -13.20
N VAL A 110 26.47 3.37 -13.00
CA VAL A 110 25.29 3.05 -13.82
C VAL A 110 24.19 4.10 -13.65
N LEU A 111 23.89 4.51 -12.42
CA LEU A 111 22.87 5.55 -12.19
C LEU A 111 23.30 6.93 -12.69
N GLN A 112 24.57 7.32 -12.56
CA GLN A 112 25.07 8.57 -13.13
C GLN A 112 25.01 8.57 -14.66
N PHE A 113 25.36 7.45 -15.28
CA PHE A 113 25.24 7.27 -16.72
C PHE A 113 23.77 7.40 -17.16
N LEU A 114 22.86 6.66 -16.52
CA LEU A 114 21.43 6.76 -16.81
C LEU A 114 20.92 8.20 -16.63
N ALA A 115 21.38 8.92 -15.61
CA ALA A 115 21.02 10.33 -15.39
C ALA A 115 21.60 11.26 -16.47
N SER A 116 22.79 10.96 -16.99
CA SER A 116 23.39 11.70 -18.10
C SER A 116 22.65 11.43 -19.42
N ALA A 117 22.43 10.16 -19.75
CA ALA A 117 21.71 9.72 -20.94
C ALA A 117 20.26 10.23 -20.94
N ALA A 118 19.62 10.25 -19.77
CA ALA A 118 18.33 10.90 -19.55
C ALA A 118 18.36 12.38 -19.94
N ARG A 119 19.29 13.15 -19.36
CA ARG A 119 19.42 14.60 -19.65
C ARG A 119 19.65 14.89 -21.13
N GLN A 120 20.37 14.02 -21.83
CA GLN A 120 20.63 14.14 -23.26
C GLN A 120 19.48 13.63 -24.14
N GLY A 121 18.40 13.09 -23.56
CA GLY A 121 17.25 12.56 -24.29
C GLY A 121 17.56 11.26 -25.04
N LEU A 122 18.59 10.53 -24.62
CA LEU A 122 19.06 9.30 -25.26
C LEU A 122 18.41 8.04 -24.68
N LEU A 123 17.63 8.16 -23.60
CA LEU A 123 16.96 7.02 -22.97
C LEU A 123 15.54 6.80 -23.51
N LEU A 124 15.37 5.61 -24.09
CA LEU A 124 14.13 4.85 -24.24
C LEU A 124 12.96 5.62 -24.86
N ARG A 125 12.74 5.42 -26.17
CA ARG A 125 11.50 5.84 -26.85
C ARG A 125 10.40 4.78 -26.73
N ASP A 126 10.76 3.55 -26.39
CA ASP A 126 9.84 2.43 -26.24
C ASP A 126 9.26 2.36 -24.80
N PRO A 127 7.92 2.29 -24.65
CA PRO A 127 7.27 2.24 -23.33
C PRO A 127 7.54 0.95 -22.52
N PHE A 128 7.74 -0.20 -23.17
CA PHE A 128 7.99 -1.48 -22.49
C PHE A 128 9.40 -1.50 -21.91
N GLU A 129 10.36 -0.94 -22.62
CA GLU A 129 11.72 -0.77 -22.14
C GLU A 129 11.77 0.21 -20.95
N ALA A 130 11.00 1.31 -21.02
CA ALA A 130 10.87 2.26 -19.92
C ALA A 130 10.30 1.60 -18.66
N ALA A 131 9.31 0.70 -18.81
CA ALA A 131 8.77 -0.07 -17.69
C ALA A 131 9.81 -1.05 -17.09
N GLY A 132 10.61 -1.71 -17.93
CA GLY A 132 11.72 -2.56 -17.49
C GLY A 132 12.77 -1.80 -16.68
N LEU A 133 13.15 -0.61 -17.16
CA LEU A 133 14.10 0.27 -16.46
C LEU A 133 13.54 0.79 -15.13
N VAL A 134 12.27 1.24 -15.10
CA VAL A 134 11.61 1.69 -13.86
C VAL A 134 11.58 0.58 -12.83
N ARG A 135 11.29 -0.66 -13.24
CA ARG A 135 11.30 -1.82 -12.34
C ARG A 135 12.70 -2.08 -11.79
N ALA A 136 13.72 -2.13 -12.65
CA ALA A 136 15.10 -2.36 -12.22
C ALA A 136 15.61 -1.27 -11.26
N LEU A 137 15.26 -0.01 -11.50
CA LEU A 137 15.59 1.10 -10.61
C LEU A 137 14.85 1.00 -9.26
N ALA A 138 13.59 0.59 -9.26
CA ALA A 138 12.81 0.41 -8.04
C ALA A 138 13.37 -0.73 -7.17
N ASP A 139 13.73 -1.85 -7.80
CA ASP A 139 14.38 -2.98 -7.12
C ASP A 139 15.74 -2.56 -6.53
N THR A 140 16.52 -1.77 -7.29
CA THR A 140 17.81 -1.21 -6.83
C THR A 140 17.62 -0.25 -5.64
N ALA A 141 16.59 0.61 -5.67
CA ALA A 141 16.27 1.53 -4.58
C ALA A 141 15.92 0.77 -3.28
N GLU A 142 15.14 -0.30 -3.39
CA GLU A 142 14.78 -1.16 -2.25
C GLU A 142 16.00 -1.91 -1.69
N ALA A 143 16.93 -2.34 -2.55
CA ALA A 143 18.20 -2.91 -2.11
C ALA A 143 19.07 -1.88 -1.35
N LEU A 144 19.19 -0.66 -1.88
CA LEU A 144 19.99 0.41 -1.27
C LEU A 144 19.47 0.85 0.10
N ARG A 145 18.16 0.74 0.37
CA ARG A 145 17.59 1.03 1.72
C ARG A 145 18.20 0.20 2.84
N ARG A 146 18.67 -1.00 2.52
CA ARG A 146 19.20 -1.95 3.51
C ARG A 146 20.67 -1.72 3.80
N VAL A 147 21.32 -0.84 3.02
CA VAL A 147 22.75 -0.51 3.17
C VAL A 147 22.87 0.75 4.03
N PRO A 148 23.49 0.68 5.23
CA PRO A 148 23.73 1.86 6.05
C PRO A 148 24.85 2.74 5.44
N GLY A 149 24.69 4.06 5.48
CA GLY A 149 25.72 5.03 5.07
C GLY A 149 25.17 6.21 4.27
N SER A 150 25.91 7.32 4.23
CA SER A 150 25.57 8.53 3.47
C SER A 150 25.51 8.28 1.96
N ASP A 151 26.37 7.40 1.45
CA ASP A 151 26.50 7.14 0.01
C ASP A 151 25.29 6.38 -0.53
N ALA A 152 24.74 5.45 0.27
CA ALA A 152 23.50 4.75 -0.06
C ALA A 152 22.29 5.70 -0.12
N ALA A 153 22.25 6.74 0.73
CA ALA A 153 21.19 7.75 0.70
C ALA A 153 21.24 8.60 -0.58
N HIS A 154 22.43 9.01 -1.03
CA HIS A 154 22.61 9.72 -2.29
C HIS A 154 22.23 8.87 -3.50
N LEU A 155 22.60 7.59 -3.50
CA LEU A 155 22.23 6.63 -4.53
C LEU A 155 20.73 6.38 -4.60
N LEU A 156 20.08 6.26 -3.44
CA LEU A 156 18.63 6.12 -3.34
C LEU A 156 17.92 7.35 -3.91
N GLN A 157 18.41 8.55 -3.60
CA GLN A 157 17.87 9.80 -4.15
C GLN A 157 18.03 9.87 -5.68
N LEU A 158 19.18 9.44 -6.20
CA LEU A 158 19.46 9.40 -7.65
C LEU A 158 18.56 8.40 -8.38
N ALA A 159 18.38 7.19 -7.82
CA ALA A 159 17.49 6.17 -8.37
C ALA A 159 16.02 6.65 -8.38
N CYS A 160 15.53 7.24 -7.29
CA CYS A 160 14.19 7.82 -7.21
C CYS A 160 13.98 8.95 -8.23
N SER A 161 14.98 9.81 -8.41
CA SER A 161 14.93 10.90 -9.39
C SER A 161 14.86 10.38 -10.82
N LEU A 162 15.59 9.31 -11.13
CA LEU A 162 15.56 8.63 -12.42
C LEU A 162 14.22 7.93 -12.68
N ILE A 163 13.66 7.24 -11.68
CA ILE A 163 12.33 6.62 -11.78
C ILE A 163 11.28 7.68 -12.14
N LEU A 164 11.30 8.81 -11.43
CA LEU A 164 10.37 9.90 -11.67
C LEU A 164 10.56 10.50 -13.07
N TRP A 165 11.80 10.68 -13.50
CA TRP A 165 12.12 11.21 -14.84
C TRP A 165 11.66 10.27 -15.97
N VAL A 166 11.97 8.97 -15.87
CA VAL A 166 11.58 7.97 -16.89
C VAL A 166 10.05 7.84 -16.95
N ALA A 167 9.38 7.78 -15.80
CA ALA A 167 7.93 7.70 -15.72
C ALA A 167 7.25 8.94 -16.33
N THR A 168 7.78 10.14 -16.05
CA THR A 168 7.17 11.40 -16.52
C THR A 168 7.39 11.67 -18.00
N ARG A 169 8.52 11.28 -18.57
CA ARG A 169 8.87 11.58 -19.97
C ARG A 169 8.35 10.53 -20.97
N ASN A 170 8.38 9.24 -20.60
CA ASN A 170 8.10 8.15 -21.54
C ASN A 170 6.75 7.45 -21.34
N VAL A 171 6.20 7.47 -20.13
CA VAL A 171 5.00 6.67 -19.79
C VAL A 171 3.74 7.53 -19.67
N LEU A 172 3.84 8.81 -19.31
CA LEU A 172 2.66 9.67 -19.15
C LEU A 172 2.02 10.17 -20.46
N TRP A 173 2.62 9.93 -21.63
CA TRP A 173 2.17 10.57 -22.88
C TRP A 173 1.48 9.67 -23.90
N SER A 174 1.54 8.34 -23.80
CA SER A 174 0.87 7.48 -24.77
C SER A 174 -0.12 6.50 -24.17
N TRP A 175 0.11 5.91 -23.00
CA TRP A 175 -0.86 5.01 -22.37
C TRP A 175 -0.59 4.94 -20.86
N VAL A 176 -1.63 5.00 -20.01
CA VAL A 176 -1.82 4.12 -18.82
C VAL A 176 -2.97 4.63 -17.93
N PRO A 177 -3.96 3.77 -17.66
CA PRO A 177 -4.70 3.80 -16.39
C PRO A 177 -4.32 2.67 -15.40
N SER A 178 -3.86 1.50 -15.86
CA SER A 178 -3.88 0.28 -15.02
C SER A 178 -2.54 -0.13 -14.37
N LEU A 179 -1.40 0.03 -15.05
CA LEU A 179 -0.10 -0.43 -14.53
C LEU A 179 0.60 0.58 -13.58
N LEU A 180 0.38 1.88 -13.76
CA LEU A 180 0.98 2.93 -12.93
C LEU A 180 0.25 3.11 -11.59
N ARG A 181 -1.07 2.87 -11.52
CA ARG A 181 -1.84 2.99 -10.26
C ARG A 181 -1.32 2.08 -9.15
N ALA A 182 -0.73 0.94 -9.47
CA ALA A 182 -0.24 0.00 -8.47
C ALA A 182 1.27 0.10 -8.25
N GLY A 183 2.07 0.44 -9.27
CA GLY A 183 3.52 0.52 -9.17
C GLY A 183 4.04 1.81 -8.53
N LEU A 184 3.59 2.97 -9.03
CA LEU A 184 3.99 4.28 -8.53
C LEU A 184 3.45 4.56 -7.14
N LEU A 185 2.22 4.13 -6.83
CA LEU A 185 1.65 4.25 -5.49
C LEU A 185 2.38 3.36 -4.49
N ARG A 186 2.72 2.11 -4.84
CA ARG A 186 3.50 1.23 -3.96
C ARG A 186 4.91 1.77 -3.74
N ALA A 187 5.56 2.30 -4.77
CA ALA A 187 6.87 2.93 -4.61
C ALA A 187 6.76 4.23 -3.78
N ALA A 188 5.83 5.14 -4.07
CA ALA A 188 5.67 6.38 -3.32
C ALA A 188 5.30 6.16 -1.84
N VAL A 189 4.44 5.18 -1.55
CA VAL A 189 4.01 4.83 -0.19
C VAL A 189 5.09 4.03 0.55
N ALA A 190 5.80 3.11 -0.10
CA ALA A 190 6.87 2.34 0.53
C ALA A 190 8.18 3.14 0.71
N CYS A 191 8.39 4.19 -0.10
CA CYS A 191 9.66 4.92 -0.14
C CYS A 191 9.74 6.18 0.72
N ALA A 192 8.62 6.68 1.23
CA ALA A 192 8.59 8.02 1.80
C ALA A 192 8.52 8.03 3.33
N GLY A 193 9.60 8.51 3.96
CA GLY A 193 9.41 9.38 5.12
C GLY A 193 8.64 10.64 4.69
N HIS A 194 7.88 11.25 5.61
CA HIS A 194 6.96 12.38 5.39
C HIS A 194 7.41 13.43 4.34
N SER A 195 8.70 13.77 4.33
CA SER A 195 9.32 14.72 3.41
C SER A 195 9.19 14.31 1.94
N VAL A 196 9.42 13.04 1.59
CA VAL A 196 9.46 12.58 0.19
C VAL A 196 8.06 12.39 -0.38
N ALA A 197 7.10 11.92 0.43
CA ALA A 197 5.70 11.80 -0.01
C ALA A 197 5.11 13.19 -0.25
N ALA A 198 5.35 14.14 0.67
CA ALA A 198 4.90 15.51 0.50
C ALA A 198 5.55 16.20 -0.70
N GLN A 199 6.85 16.01 -0.93
CA GLN A 199 7.55 16.56 -2.12
C GLN A 199 7.10 15.89 -3.43
N THR A 200 6.87 14.58 -3.41
CA THR A 200 6.36 13.86 -4.58
C THR A 200 4.93 14.29 -4.89
N MET A 201 4.09 14.47 -3.87
CA MET A 201 2.75 15.01 -4.03
C MET A 201 2.79 16.47 -4.50
N ASP A 202 3.61 17.36 -3.94
CA ASP A 202 3.75 18.74 -4.45
C ASP A 202 4.21 18.76 -5.93
N PHE A 203 5.11 17.85 -6.32
CA PHE A 203 5.52 17.71 -7.72
C PHE A 203 4.41 17.20 -8.63
N LEU A 204 3.65 16.18 -8.19
CA LEU A 204 2.52 15.62 -8.94
C LEU A 204 1.32 16.58 -8.97
N CYS A 205 1.08 17.33 -7.90
CA CYS A 205 0.04 18.35 -7.76
C CYS A 205 0.36 19.64 -8.52
N ARG A 206 1.62 19.83 -8.97
CA ARG A 206 2.03 20.88 -9.92
C ARG A 206 2.21 20.33 -11.33
N PRO A 207 1.16 19.83 -12.01
CA PRO A 207 1.28 19.70 -13.44
C PRO A 207 1.55 21.10 -14.01
N ARG A 208 2.48 21.22 -14.96
CA ARG A 208 2.47 22.34 -15.91
C ARG A 208 1.12 22.28 -16.61
N SER A 209 0.15 22.97 -16.05
CA SER A 209 -1.27 22.67 -16.16
C SER A 209 -1.81 22.86 -17.57
N SER A 210 -1.12 23.60 -18.43
CA SER A 210 -1.55 23.91 -19.80
C SER A 210 -1.88 22.68 -20.65
N ASN A 211 -1.25 21.52 -20.42
CA ASN A 211 -1.38 20.36 -21.32
C ASN A 211 -2.42 19.32 -20.87
N LEU A 212 -2.92 19.40 -19.63
CA LEU A 212 -4.00 18.53 -19.15
C LEU A 212 -5.40 19.12 -19.38
N HIS A 213 -5.48 20.40 -19.75
CA HIS A 213 -6.76 21.04 -20.06
C HIS A 213 -7.35 20.41 -21.34
N GLY A 214 -8.43 19.65 -21.18
CA GLY A 214 -9.17 19.02 -22.28
C GLY A 214 -8.94 17.51 -22.44
N SER A 215 -8.06 16.88 -21.67
CA SER A 215 -7.93 15.42 -21.69
C SER A 215 -9.06 14.76 -20.88
N THR A 216 -9.44 13.54 -21.27
CA THR A 216 -10.41 12.74 -20.52
C THR A 216 -9.94 12.49 -19.09
N ILE A 217 -8.63 12.27 -18.88
CA ILE A 217 -7.98 11.95 -17.60
C ILE A 217 -7.94 13.16 -16.64
N ALA A 218 -8.16 14.39 -17.13
CA ALA A 218 -8.02 15.59 -16.33
C ALA A 218 -8.92 15.58 -15.08
N ASN A 219 -10.12 15.02 -15.19
CA ASN A 219 -11.08 14.95 -14.07
C ASN A 219 -10.70 13.87 -13.06
N GLU A 220 -10.26 12.69 -13.52
CA GLU A 220 -9.78 11.61 -12.68
C GLU A 220 -8.50 12.02 -11.94
N TRP A 221 -7.61 12.76 -12.61
CA TRP A 221 -6.40 13.29 -11.99
C TRP A 221 -6.73 14.28 -10.87
N LYS A 222 -7.63 15.24 -11.13
CA LYS A 222 -8.11 16.17 -10.10
C LYS A 222 -8.74 15.43 -8.91
N ALA A 223 -9.58 14.43 -9.19
CA ALA A 223 -10.19 13.62 -8.15
C ALA A 223 -9.16 12.82 -7.34
N PHE A 224 -8.14 12.28 -7.99
CA PHE A 224 -7.03 11.59 -7.33
C PHE A 224 -6.22 12.52 -6.44
N VAL A 225 -5.84 13.70 -6.94
CA VAL A 225 -5.09 14.71 -6.16
C VAL A 225 -5.87 15.11 -4.91
N ALA A 226 -7.15 15.46 -5.07
CA ALA A 226 -8.01 15.84 -3.94
C ALA A 226 -8.11 14.72 -2.88
N LEU A 227 -8.28 13.47 -3.32
CA LEU A 227 -8.30 12.32 -2.41
C LEU A 227 -6.96 12.13 -1.70
N ALA A 228 -5.84 12.24 -2.42
CA ALA A 228 -4.51 12.06 -1.84
C ALA A 228 -4.17 13.14 -0.81
N GLU A 229 -4.52 14.39 -1.08
CA GLU A 229 -4.41 15.50 -0.12
C GLU A 229 -5.25 15.22 1.13
N GLU A 230 -6.51 14.80 0.97
CA GLU A 230 -7.36 14.40 2.10
C GLU A 230 -6.71 13.29 2.93
N ARG A 231 -6.19 12.23 2.30
CA ARG A 231 -5.53 11.13 3.02
C ARG A 231 -4.24 11.56 3.72
N LEU A 232 -3.50 12.50 3.14
CA LEU A 232 -2.31 13.05 3.76
C LEU A 232 -2.65 13.85 5.03
N GLU A 233 -3.76 14.58 5.03
CA GLU A 233 -4.22 15.28 6.24
C GLU A 233 -4.63 14.29 7.36
N VAL A 234 -5.33 13.20 7.01
CA VAL A 234 -5.64 12.13 7.98
C VAL A 234 -4.36 11.50 8.54
N LEU A 235 -3.35 11.28 7.71
CA LEU A 235 -2.05 10.74 8.13
C LEU A 235 -1.30 11.72 9.06
N LYS A 236 -1.25 13.01 8.70
CA LYS A 236 -0.66 14.05 9.55
C LYS A 236 -1.36 14.13 10.90
N PHE A 237 -2.69 14.09 10.91
CA PHE A 237 -3.48 14.04 12.14
C PHE A 237 -3.08 12.83 12.99
N PHE A 238 -3.09 11.63 12.40
CA PHE A 238 -2.68 10.37 13.05
C PHE A 238 -1.28 10.44 13.67
N GLU A 239 -0.33 11.08 13.00
CA GLU A 239 1.07 11.17 13.44
C GLU A 239 1.29 12.29 14.47
N SER A 240 0.51 13.38 14.39
CA SER A 240 0.59 14.52 15.29
C SER A 240 -0.01 14.26 16.67
N GLN A 241 -0.95 13.32 16.79
CA GLN A 241 -1.60 13.02 18.06
C GLN A 241 -0.58 12.48 19.07
N LYS A 242 -0.18 13.35 20.02
CA LYS A 242 0.44 12.95 21.30
C LYS A 242 -0.57 12.06 22.02
N ARG A 243 -0.37 10.75 21.89
CA ARG A 243 -1.31 9.65 22.17
C ARG A 243 -1.91 9.66 23.58
N VAL A 244 -2.87 10.53 23.87
CA VAL A 244 -3.93 10.19 24.84
C VAL A 244 -4.94 9.35 24.07
N SER A 245 -4.55 8.11 23.76
CA SER A 245 -5.48 7.19 23.12
C SER A 245 -6.57 6.90 24.14
N LYS A 246 -7.80 7.34 23.89
CA LYS A 246 -8.96 6.79 24.59
C LYS A 246 -9.11 5.32 24.20
N GLY A 247 -9.52 4.49 25.13
CA GLY A 247 -9.84 3.09 24.94
C GLY A 247 -11.21 2.80 25.51
N MET A 248 -11.75 1.63 25.18
CA MET A 248 -13.04 1.18 25.69
C MET A 248 -12.92 -0.18 26.35
N CYS A 249 -13.72 -0.41 27.39
CA CYS A 249 -13.84 -1.71 28.02
C CYS A 249 -14.35 -2.73 26.99
N SER A 250 -13.67 -3.86 26.90
CA SER A 250 -14.00 -4.96 25.99
C SER A 250 -15.25 -5.71 26.42
N ASN A 251 -15.59 -5.68 27.72
CA ASN A 251 -16.87 -6.17 28.21
C ASN A 251 -18.01 -5.35 27.58
N VAL A 252 -18.79 -5.99 26.71
CA VAL A 252 -19.87 -5.38 25.94
C VAL A 252 -20.98 -4.77 26.81
N GLN A 253 -21.11 -5.22 28.07
CA GLN A 253 -22.08 -4.68 29.02
C GLN A 253 -21.59 -3.44 29.77
N CYS A 254 -20.28 -3.12 29.74
CA CYS A 254 -19.72 -2.02 30.51
C CYS A 254 -19.80 -0.67 29.77
N GLY A 255 -19.33 -0.61 28.52
CA GLY A 255 -19.33 0.62 27.72
C GLY A 255 -18.39 1.73 28.22
N LEU A 256 -17.62 1.53 29.31
CA LEU A 256 -16.73 2.57 29.83
C LEU A 256 -15.67 2.96 28.80
N ILE A 257 -15.59 4.26 28.53
CA ILE A 257 -14.58 4.91 27.73
C ILE A 257 -13.70 5.75 28.64
N ASP A 258 -12.38 5.53 28.60
CA ASP A 258 -11.42 6.33 29.36
C ASP A 258 -10.05 6.35 28.66
N GLU A 259 -9.05 6.99 29.25
CA GLU A 259 -7.67 6.91 28.81
C GLU A 259 -7.18 5.45 28.82
N ARG A 260 -6.61 4.97 27.71
CA ARG A 260 -6.18 3.57 27.55
C ARG A 260 -5.24 3.09 28.66
N ARG A 261 -4.42 3.98 29.23
CA ARG A 261 -3.49 3.65 30.34
C ARG A 261 -4.19 3.20 31.62
N ARG A 262 -5.49 3.49 31.77
CA ARG A 262 -6.31 3.10 32.92
C ARG A 262 -6.93 1.71 32.77
N PHE A 263 -6.86 1.11 31.58
CA PHE A 263 -7.39 -0.23 31.33
C PHE A 263 -6.31 -1.28 31.60
N SER A 264 -6.71 -2.37 32.26
CA SER A 264 -5.95 -3.61 32.28
C SER A 264 -6.06 -4.31 30.91
N VAL A 265 -5.07 -5.14 30.59
CA VAL A 265 -5.00 -5.85 29.32
C VAL A 265 -4.99 -7.34 29.61
N CYS A 266 -5.72 -8.13 28.82
CA CYS A 266 -5.67 -9.59 28.95
C CYS A 266 -4.23 -10.10 28.83
N ALA A 267 -3.73 -10.84 29.82
CA ALA A 267 -2.33 -11.24 29.88
C ALA A 267 -1.93 -12.19 28.72
N ALA A 268 -2.87 -13.02 28.24
CA ALA A 268 -2.66 -13.99 27.17
C ALA A 268 -2.65 -13.32 25.79
N CYS A 269 -3.82 -12.90 25.26
CA CYS A 269 -3.89 -12.31 23.92
C CYS A 269 -3.30 -10.90 23.84
N ARG A 270 -3.39 -10.12 24.91
CA ARG A 270 -3.12 -8.68 24.98
C ARG A 270 -3.86 -7.80 23.96
N SER A 271 -4.99 -8.30 23.46
CA SER A 271 -5.85 -7.62 22.49
C SER A 271 -7.10 -7.02 23.11
N ARG A 272 -7.53 -7.50 24.30
CA ARG A 272 -8.70 -6.99 25.03
C ARG A 272 -8.30 -6.10 26.20
N TYR A 273 -9.06 -5.02 26.39
CA TYR A 273 -8.87 -3.98 27.41
C TYR A 273 -10.03 -3.99 28.40
N TYR A 274 -9.78 -3.92 29.70
CA TYR A 274 -10.82 -3.95 30.74
C TYR A 274 -10.61 -2.84 31.76
N CYS A 275 -11.68 -2.19 32.18
CA CYS A 275 -11.61 -1.17 33.23
C CYS A 275 -11.44 -1.77 34.62
N SER A 276 -11.78 -3.05 34.81
CA SER A 276 -11.67 -3.76 36.08
C SER A 276 -11.50 -5.28 35.89
N VAL A 277 -11.10 -5.99 36.94
CA VAL A 277 -10.96 -7.45 36.94
C VAL A 277 -12.33 -8.13 36.83
N GLU A 278 -13.38 -7.52 37.38
CA GLU A 278 -14.77 -7.98 37.29
C GLU A 278 -15.24 -7.97 35.84
N CYS A 279 -14.96 -6.88 35.10
CA CYS A 279 -15.26 -6.81 33.67
C CYS A 279 -14.51 -7.87 32.86
N GLN A 280 -13.24 -8.12 33.19
CA GLN A 280 -12.48 -9.18 32.54
C GLN A 280 -13.08 -10.57 32.83
N ARG A 281 -13.49 -10.84 34.07
CA ARG A 281 -14.09 -12.13 34.48
C ARG A 281 -15.45 -12.38 33.82
N SER A 282 -16.31 -11.35 33.75
CA SER A 282 -17.60 -11.44 33.06
C SER A 282 -17.39 -11.68 31.55
N ASP A 283 -16.54 -10.89 30.88
CA ASP A 283 -16.24 -11.09 29.46
C ASP A 283 -15.59 -12.46 29.17
N TRP A 284 -14.78 -12.97 30.09
CA TRP A 284 -14.19 -14.30 29.99
C TRP A 284 -15.22 -15.43 30.03
N ARG A 285 -16.22 -15.34 30.92
CA ARG A 285 -17.23 -16.40 31.13
C ARG A 285 -18.43 -16.28 30.20
N GLU A 286 -18.95 -15.06 30.07
CA GLU A 286 -20.23 -14.75 29.42
C GLU A 286 -20.03 -14.07 28.06
N GLY A 287 -18.98 -13.26 27.92
CA GLY A 287 -18.68 -12.51 26.69
C GLY A 287 -17.99 -13.32 25.58
N GLY A 288 -17.77 -14.62 25.80
CA GLY A 288 -17.13 -15.51 24.82
C GLY A 288 -15.61 -15.32 24.68
N HIS A 289 -14.98 -14.43 25.48
CA HIS A 289 -13.55 -14.17 25.34
C HIS A 289 -12.69 -15.42 25.57
N ARG A 290 -13.10 -16.34 26.45
CA ARG A 290 -12.38 -17.59 26.69
C ARG A 290 -12.11 -18.38 25.39
N HIS A 291 -13.07 -18.44 24.49
CA HIS A 291 -12.93 -19.16 23.22
C HIS A 291 -12.11 -18.36 22.20
N ALA A 292 -12.35 -17.04 22.13
CA ALA A 292 -11.63 -16.18 21.19
C ALA A 292 -10.17 -15.91 21.61
N CYS A 293 -9.82 -16.04 22.89
CA CYS A 293 -8.51 -15.63 23.41
C CYS A 293 -7.35 -16.43 22.79
N GLU A 294 -7.55 -17.72 22.54
CA GLU A 294 -6.52 -18.59 21.95
C GLU A 294 -6.23 -18.19 20.50
N THR A 295 -7.28 -18.02 19.70
CA THR A 295 -7.21 -17.52 18.32
C THR A 295 -6.50 -16.17 18.27
N LEU A 296 -6.97 -15.20 19.08
CA LEU A 296 -6.38 -13.86 19.15
C LEU A 296 -4.91 -13.87 19.60
N SER A 297 -4.51 -14.83 20.44
CA SER A 297 -3.12 -14.95 20.87
C SER A 297 -2.21 -15.48 19.76
N THR A 298 -2.71 -16.38 18.94
CA THR A 298 -1.99 -17.02 17.82
C THR A 298 -1.87 -16.07 16.64
N GLU A 299 -2.97 -15.39 16.28
CA GLU A 299 -3.02 -14.46 15.15
C GLU A 299 -2.05 -13.29 15.28
N ARG A 300 -1.71 -12.92 16.51
CA ARG A 300 -0.78 -11.83 16.81
C ARG A 300 0.61 -12.00 16.18
N GLY A 301 1.01 -13.24 15.90
CA GLY A 301 2.26 -13.56 15.18
C GLY A 301 2.10 -13.63 13.66
N ALA A 302 0.87 -13.77 13.17
CA ALA A 302 0.53 -13.96 11.77
C ALA A 302 -0.06 -12.69 11.10
N GLU A 303 -0.18 -11.58 11.84
CA GLU A 303 -0.74 -10.33 11.31
C GLU A 303 0.00 -9.89 10.04
N LEU A 304 -0.71 -9.91 8.91
CA LEU A 304 -0.21 -9.44 7.61
C LEU A 304 0.07 -7.93 7.62
N LEU A 305 -0.63 -7.18 8.48
CA LEU A 305 -0.45 -5.75 8.67
C LEU A 305 0.23 -5.47 10.01
N ARG A 306 1.14 -4.50 10.02
CA ARG A 306 1.75 -4.07 11.29
C ARG A 306 0.67 -3.40 12.14
N LYS A 307 0.79 -3.52 13.47
CA LYS A 307 -0.08 -2.81 14.42
C LYS A 307 -0.23 -1.31 14.13
N ARG A 308 0.84 -0.63 13.68
CA ARG A 308 0.79 0.79 13.27
C ARG A 308 -0.18 1.00 12.12
N ASP A 309 -0.14 0.14 11.11
CA ASP A 309 -0.97 0.24 9.92
C ASP A 309 -2.43 -0.03 10.27
N LEU A 310 -2.72 -1.06 11.05
CA LEU A 310 -4.07 -1.31 11.59
C LEU A 310 -4.61 -0.13 12.40
N THR A 311 -3.74 0.54 13.15
CA THR A 311 -4.11 1.73 13.92
C THR A 311 -4.46 2.90 12.98
N PHE A 312 -3.68 3.10 11.92
CA PHE A 312 -3.96 4.10 10.89
C PHE A 312 -5.23 3.79 10.10
N LEU A 313 -5.44 2.54 9.66
CA LEU A 313 -6.66 2.14 8.93
C LEU A 313 -7.92 2.39 9.75
N ARG A 314 -7.86 2.17 11.08
CA ARG A 314 -8.94 2.55 11.99
C ARG A 314 -9.17 4.06 11.98
N THR A 315 -8.12 4.86 12.15
CA THR A 315 -8.22 6.34 12.07
C THR A 315 -8.84 6.80 10.75
N LEU A 316 -8.42 6.19 9.64
CA LEU A 316 -8.96 6.45 8.31
C LEU A 316 -10.45 6.11 8.21
N LEU A 317 -10.85 4.92 8.68
CA LEU A 317 -12.24 4.50 8.70
C LEU A 317 -13.12 5.42 9.55
N HIS A 318 -12.62 5.90 10.69
CA HIS A 318 -13.39 6.84 11.52
C HIS A 318 -13.51 8.23 10.91
N HIS A 319 -12.47 8.71 10.21
CA HIS A 319 -12.55 9.94 9.43
C HIS A 319 -13.65 9.83 8.36
N ASP A 320 -13.63 8.74 7.59
CA ASP A 320 -14.64 8.50 6.55
C ASP A 320 -16.04 8.26 7.12
N TYR A 321 -16.15 7.57 8.26
CA TYR A 321 -17.41 7.40 8.98
C TYR A 321 -17.98 8.75 9.39
N THR A 322 -17.18 9.60 10.06
CA THR A 322 -17.62 10.93 10.51
C THR A 322 -18.09 11.78 9.33
N LYS A 323 -17.38 11.71 8.20
CA LYS A 323 -17.74 12.41 6.97
C LYS A 323 -19.05 11.89 6.34
N ALA A 324 -19.28 10.58 6.40
CA ALA A 324 -20.42 9.91 5.78
C ALA A 324 -21.57 9.59 6.76
N ARG A 325 -21.49 10.02 8.03
CA ARG A 325 -22.38 9.53 9.10
C ARG A 325 -23.86 9.74 8.81
N CYS A 326 -24.22 10.88 8.22
CA CYS A 326 -25.62 11.17 7.89
C CYS A 326 -26.15 10.19 6.83
N ASP A 327 -25.35 9.91 5.80
CA ASP A 327 -25.71 8.94 4.75
C ASP A 327 -25.76 7.52 5.30
N VAL A 328 -24.86 7.17 6.22
CA VAL A 328 -24.85 5.87 6.91
C VAL A 328 -26.12 5.72 7.75
N TRP A 329 -26.46 6.70 8.58
CA TRP A 329 -27.64 6.63 9.44
C TRP A 329 -28.93 6.63 8.62
N ALA A 330 -28.99 7.40 7.53
CA ALA A 330 -30.13 7.35 6.61
C ALA A 330 -30.32 5.94 6.01
N GLN A 331 -29.23 5.29 5.60
CA GLN A 331 -29.27 3.90 5.12
C GLN A 331 -29.65 2.90 6.22
N GLN A 332 -29.20 3.10 7.46
CA GLN A 332 -29.58 2.26 8.60
C GLN A 332 -31.08 2.38 8.94
N VAL A 333 -31.61 3.60 8.93
CA VAL A 333 -33.05 3.85 9.14
C VAL A 333 -33.88 3.16 8.05
N ALA A 334 -33.49 3.34 6.78
CA ALA A 334 -34.15 2.67 5.66
C ALA A 334 -34.09 1.13 5.80
N PHE A 335 -32.94 0.60 6.23
CA PHE A 335 -32.77 -0.83 6.49
C PHE A 335 -33.73 -1.34 7.59
N TRP A 336 -33.79 -0.66 8.74
CA TRP A 336 -34.68 -1.08 9.84
C TRP A 336 -36.16 -0.91 9.52
N HIS A 337 -36.52 0.10 8.73
CA HIS A 337 -37.89 0.25 8.26
C HIS A 337 -38.30 -0.94 7.36
N ALA A 338 -37.42 -1.35 6.44
CA ALA A 338 -37.65 -2.50 5.58
C ALA A 338 -37.59 -3.85 6.31
N HIS A 339 -36.94 -3.91 7.49
CA HIS A 339 -36.77 -5.13 8.28
C HIS A 339 -37.18 -4.89 9.74
N PRO A 340 -38.48 -4.75 10.04
CA PRO A 340 -38.95 -4.57 11.41
C PRO A 340 -38.47 -5.72 12.31
N GLY A 341 -37.76 -5.38 13.38
CA GLY A 341 -37.16 -6.35 14.31
C GLY A 341 -35.68 -6.65 14.08
N ALA A 342 -35.08 -6.16 12.98
CA ALA A 342 -33.65 -6.29 12.77
C ALA A 342 -32.84 -5.53 13.84
N THR A 343 -31.65 -6.07 14.11
CA THR A 343 -30.69 -5.59 15.10
C THR A 343 -29.42 -5.07 14.45
N PRO A 344 -28.58 -4.32 15.18
CA PRO A 344 -27.24 -3.97 14.73
C PRO A 344 -26.35 -5.18 14.36
N ALA A 345 -26.73 -6.40 14.75
CA ALA A 345 -26.04 -7.63 14.37
C ALA A 345 -26.52 -8.23 13.03
N ASP A 346 -27.55 -7.64 12.42
CA ASP A 346 -28.16 -8.08 11.17
C ASP A 346 -27.71 -7.26 9.96
N TYR A 347 -26.79 -6.31 10.14
CA TYR A 347 -26.11 -5.58 9.07
C TYR A 347 -24.67 -5.24 9.46
N TYR A 348 -23.92 -4.74 8.48
CA TYR A 348 -22.65 -4.06 8.70
C TYR A 348 -22.55 -2.83 7.79
N VAL A 349 -21.68 -1.90 8.15
CA VAL A 349 -21.34 -0.75 7.30
C VAL A 349 -20.08 -1.07 6.52
N ASP A 350 -20.21 -1.17 5.19
CA ASP A 350 -19.12 -1.45 4.28
C ASP A 350 -18.46 -0.16 3.78
N PHE A 351 -17.14 -0.07 3.92
CA PHE A 351 -16.29 0.95 3.33
C PHE A 351 -15.41 0.33 2.25
N ASP A 352 -15.74 0.62 0.99
CA ASP A 352 -15.01 0.12 -0.18
C ASP A 352 -13.94 1.11 -0.63
N TYR A 353 -12.68 0.82 -0.29
CA TYR A 353 -11.50 1.57 -0.71
C TYR A 353 -10.86 1.00 -2.00
N THR A 354 -11.46 -0.02 -2.62
CA THR A 354 -10.85 -0.68 -3.79
C THR A 354 -10.90 0.16 -5.07
N ARG A 355 -11.78 1.17 -5.13
CA ARG A 355 -12.04 2.02 -6.31
C ARG A 355 -11.48 3.44 -6.21
N GLY A 356 -10.60 3.70 -5.24
CA GLY A 356 -10.02 5.01 -4.98
C GLY A 356 -10.94 5.88 -4.13
N ARG A 357 -12.12 6.28 -4.64
CA ARG A 357 -13.13 6.95 -3.80
C ARG A 357 -13.76 5.94 -2.84
N THR A 358 -13.82 6.28 -1.56
CA THR A 358 -14.50 5.44 -0.57
C THR A 358 -15.99 5.42 -0.88
N ALA A 359 -16.54 4.25 -1.21
CA ALA A 359 -17.97 4.04 -1.23
C ALA A 359 -18.41 3.50 0.12
N VAL A 360 -19.47 4.06 0.70
CA VAL A 360 -19.99 3.67 2.01
C VAL A 360 -21.40 3.14 1.84
N SER A 361 -21.68 1.96 2.37
CA SER A 361 -23.01 1.36 2.29
C SER A 361 -23.38 0.54 3.52
N VAL A 362 -24.67 0.46 3.83
CA VAL A 362 -25.21 -0.47 4.84
C VAL A 362 -25.59 -1.77 4.14
N VAL A 363 -24.99 -2.88 4.54
CA VAL A 363 -25.14 -4.19 3.90
C VAL A 363 -25.79 -5.17 4.88
N PRO A 364 -26.92 -5.80 4.53
CA PRO A 364 -27.53 -6.83 5.35
C PRO A 364 -26.59 -8.02 5.60
N LEU A 365 -26.50 -8.49 6.84
CA LEU A 365 -25.92 -9.79 7.19
C LEU A 365 -26.99 -10.87 6.99
N SER A 366 -27.41 -11.03 5.75
CA SER A 366 -28.45 -11.99 5.40
C SER A 366 -27.94 -13.43 5.58
N PRO A 367 -28.71 -14.32 6.21
CA PRO A 367 -28.50 -15.76 6.09
C PRO A 367 -28.97 -16.33 4.73
N ASP A 368 -29.57 -15.51 3.85
CA ASP A 368 -30.14 -15.97 2.56
C ASP A 368 -29.02 -16.35 1.56
N PRO A 369 -28.97 -17.61 1.09
CA PRO A 369 -28.06 -18.06 0.04
C PRO A 369 -28.16 -17.24 -1.26
N ARG A 370 -29.29 -16.56 -1.52
CA ARG A 370 -29.48 -15.75 -2.74
C ARG A 370 -28.72 -14.43 -2.70
N THR A 371 -28.52 -13.84 -1.52
CA THR A 371 -27.62 -12.68 -1.36
C THR A 371 -26.14 -13.06 -1.53
N GLN A 372 -25.77 -14.34 -1.39
CA GLN A 372 -24.42 -14.82 -1.72
C GLN A 372 -24.13 -14.79 -3.22
N ALA A 373 -25.15 -14.76 -4.09
CA ALA A 373 -24.97 -14.74 -5.56
C ALA A 373 -24.45 -13.39 -6.10
N HIS A 374 -24.64 -12.29 -5.36
CA HIS A 374 -24.02 -11.00 -5.70
C HIS A 374 -22.57 -10.87 -5.16
N ALA A 375 -22.06 -11.89 -4.45
CA ALA A 375 -20.70 -11.96 -3.92
C ALA A 375 -19.72 -12.72 -4.85
N SER A 376 -19.83 -12.52 -6.17
CA SER A 376 -19.04 -13.24 -7.18
C SER A 376 -17.54 -12.85 -7.25
N THR A 377 -17.06 -12.08 -6.29
CA THR A 377 -15.65 -12.04 -5.87
C THR A 377 -15.66 -12.40 -4.40
N GLY A 378 -15.22 -13.62 -4.06
CA GLY A 378 -15.54 -14.34 -2.81
C GLY A 378 -15.65 -13.50 -1.54
N PRO A 379 -16.52 -13.88 -0.59
CA PRO A 379 -16.95 -12.99 0.46
C PRO A 379 -15.75 -12.47 1.27
N PRO A 380 -15.79 -11.19 1.69
CA PRO A 380 -15.00 -10.78 2.85
C PRO A 380 -15.29 -11.81 3.95
N GLY A 381 -14.26 -12.51 4.44
CA GLY A 381 -14.45 -13.63 5.39
C GLY A 381 -15.48 -13.21 6.42
N GLU A 382 -16.56 -13.98 6.59
CA GLU A 382 -17.73 -13.55 7.37
C GLU A 382 -17.31 -12.87 8.67
N PRO A 383 -18.03 -11.84 9.15
CA PRO A 383 -17.68 -11.25 10.43
C PRO A 383 -17.67 -12.38 11.44
N GLU A 384 -16.55 -12.50 12.16
CA GLU A 384 -16.31 -13.59 13.09
C GLU A 384 -17.59 -13.79 13.92
N PRO A 385 -18.14 -15.02 14.05
CA PRO A 385 -19.39 -15.24 14.79
C PRO A 385 -19.38 -14.59 16.18
N ALA A 386 -18.20 -14.48 16.80
CA ALA A 386 -17.97 -13.74 18.04
C ALA A 386 -18.26 -12.23 17.94
N ALA A 387 -17.87 -11.57 16.83
CA ALA A 387 -18.15 -10.15 16.60
C ALA A 387 -19.65 -9.89 16.42
N ARG A 388 -20.37 -10.77 15.71
CA ARG A 388 -21.84 -10.69 15.57
C ARG A 388 -22.54 -10.88 16.92
N ALA A 389 -22.15 -11.91 17.67
CA ALA A 389 -22.68 -12.16 19.01
C ALA A 389 -22.43 -10.97 19.95
N ALA A 390 -21.23 -10.37 19.89
CA ALA A 390 -20.89 -9.18 20.65
C ALA A 390 -21.76 -7.97 20.25
N ALA A 391 -22.07 -7.80 18.96
CA ALA A 391 -22.89 -6.68 18.48
C ALA A 391 -24.34 -6.82 18.96
N ALA A 392 -24.88 -8.04 18.89
CA ALA A 392 -26.21 -8.35 19.41
C ALA A 392 -26.29 -8.09 20.92
N ALA A 393 -25.29 -8.55 21.68
CA ALA A 393 -25.24 -8.39 23.13
C ALA A 393 -25.02 -6.93 23.59
N ALA A 394 -24.40 -6.09 22.75
CA ALA A 394 -24.11 -4.70 23.08
C ALA A 394 -25.33 -3.77 23.01
N GLY A 395 -26.46 -4.24 22.48
CA GLY A 395 -27.71 -3.47 22.44
C GLY A 395 -27.57 -2.12 21.73
N GLY A 396 -26.84 -2.04 20.62
CA GLY A 396 -26.62 -0.79 19.88
C GLY A 396 -25.32 -0.04 20.22
N ARG A 397 -24.60 -0.43 21.27
CA ARG A 397 -23.28 0.19 21.58
C ARG A 397 -22.12 -0.30 20.70
N LEU A 398 -22.35 -1.34 19.90
CA LEU A 398 -21.34 -1.93 19.02
C LEU A 398 -21.94 -2.11 17.64
N GLU A 399 -21.28 -1.54 16.63
CA GLU A 399 -21.63 -1.66 15.23
C GLU A 399 -20.48 -2.30 14.45
N LEU A 400 -20.84 -3.20 13.54
CA LEU A 400 -19.87 -3.89 12.68
C LEU A 400 -19.57 -3.05 11.45
N HIS A 401 -18.28 -2.81 11.21
CA HIS A 401 -17.82 -2.15 9.99
C HIS A 401 -16.85 -3.06 9.25
N CYS A 402 -16.95 -3.07 7.92
CA CYS A 402 -16.07 -3.80 7.02
C CYS A 402 -15.29 -2.78 6.19
N MET A 403 -13.97 -2.90 6.17
CA MET A 403 -13.09 -2.09 5.33
C MET A 403 -12.51 -2.97 4.22
N ARG A 404 -12.88 -2.70 2.97
CA ARG A 404 -12.33 -3.40 1.80
C ARG A 404 -11.22 -2.60 1.14
N VAL A 405 -10.02 -3.16 1.05
CA VAL A 405 -8.86 -2.52 0.41
C VAL A 405 -8.32 -3.39 -0.71
N SER A 406 -7.69 -2.80 -1.72
CA SER A 406 -7.01 -3.56 -2.77
C SER A 406 -5.59 -3.93 -2.34
N GLU A 407 -5.29 -5.23 -2.26
CA GLU A 407 -3.95 -5.75 -1.99
C GLU A 407 -3.57 -6.80 -3.03
N GLY A 408 -2.49 -6.54 -3.78
CA GLY A 408 -2.02 -7.46 -4.82
C GLY A 408 -2.99 -7.67 -5.99
N GLY A 409 -3.93 -6.74 -6.20
CA GLY A 409 -4.99 -6.87 -7.21
C GLY A 409 -6.23 -7.64 -6.73
N ALA A 410 -6.19 -8.21 -5.52
CA ALA A 410 -7.36 -8.78 -4.85
C ALA A 410 -7.96 -7.76 -3.86
N ALA A 411 -9.27 -7.82 -3.62
CA ALA A 411 -9.87 -7.11 -2.51
C ALA A 411 -9.65 -7.92 -1.22
N ARG A 412 -9.18 -7.27 -0.16
CA ARG A 412 -9.12 -7.82 1.20
C ARG A 412 -10.03 -7.02 2.11
N ALA A 413 -10.64 -7.71 3.07
CA ALA A 413 -11.55 -7.11 4.02
C ALA A 413 -11.01 -7.17 5.44
N TYR A 414 -11.26 -6.09 6.18
CA TYR A 414 -10.92 -5.96 7.59
C TYR A 414 -12.17 -5.60 8.37
N TRP A 415 -12.49 -6.41 9.37
CA TRP A 415 -13.59 -6.14 10.28
C TRP A 415 -13.12 -5.23 11.40
N ILE A 416 -13.73 -4.04 11.48
CA ILE A 416 -13.38 -3.01 12.45
C ILE A 416 -14.65 -2.74 13.27
N PRO A 417 -14.76 -3.28 14.50
CA PRO A 417 -15.85 -2.92 15.38
C PRO A 417 -15.72 -1.43 15.78
N LEU A 418 -16.76 -0.63 15.51
CA LEU A 418 -16.88 0.69 16.12
C LEU A 418 -17.82 0.60 17.30
N ARG A 419 -17.51 1.37 18.34
CA ARG A 419 -18.26 1.35 19.58
C ARG A 419 -18.66 2.76 19.97
N ALA A 420 -19.84 2.86 20.56
CA ALA A 420 -20.39 4.05 21.18
C ALA A 420 -20.47 3.87 22.70
N SER A 421 -20.42 4.97 23.44
CA SER A 421 -20.61 5.00 24.89
C SER A 421 -22.04 4.62 25.29
N SER A 422 -23.01 4.92 24.43
CA SER A 422 -24.43 4.69 24.70
C SER A 422 -25.12 4.01 23.51
N ALA A 423 -26.32 3.47 23.78
CA ALA A 423 -27.21 2.93 22.76
C ALA A 423 -28.17 4.00 22.20
N ARG A 424 -28.13 5.23 22.73
CA ARG A 424 -29.11 6.29 22.43
C ARG A 424 -29.21 6.59 20.95
N LEU A 425 -28.06 6.64 20.26
CA LEU A 425 -28.01 6.84 18.82
C LEU A 425 -28.86 5.79 18.09
N VAL A 426 -28.58 4.51 18.33
CA VAL A 426 -29.28 3.39 17.69
C VAL A 426 -30.76 3.36 18.06
N ASP A 427 -31.11 3.64 19.32
CA ASP A 427 -32.50 3.71 19.77
C ASP A 427 -33.27 4.84 19.08
N GLY A 428 -32.65 6.02 18.94
CA GLY A 428 -33.22 7.16 18.22
C GLY A 428 -33.45 6.87 16.74
N LEU A 429 -32.45 6.30 16.06
CA LEU A 429 -32.58 5.90 14.65
C LEU A 429 -33.68 4.85 14.45
N ARG A 430 -33.81 3.88 15.36
CA ARG A 430 -34.90 2.89 15.33
C ARG A 430 -36.28 3.52 15.58
N ALA A 431 -36.37 4.49 16.46
CA ALA A 431 -37.60 5.24 16.68
C ALA A 431 -38.03 5.98 15.39
N ILE A 432 -37.08 6.58 14.67
CA ILE A 432 -37.33 7.18 13.36
C ILE A 432 -37.81 6.12 12.35
N ALA A 433 -37.14 4.97 12.28
CA ALA A 433 -37.50 3.88 11.35
C ALA A 433 -38.89 3.27 11.61
N SER A 434 -39.34 3.30 12.87
CA SER A 434 -40.63 2.71 13.30
C SER A 434 -41.83 3.62 13.07
N ARG A 435 -41.63 4.83 12.54
CA ARG A 435 -42.70 5.78 12.26
C ARG A 435 -43.59 5.29 11.11
N PRO A 436 -44.91 5.18 11.31
CA PRO A 436 -45.83 4.68 10.28
C PRO A 436 -46.02 5.66 9.12
N ASP A 437 -45.67 6.93 9.30
CA ASP A 437 -45.78 8.01 8.31
C ASP A 437 -44.54 8.17 7.43
N ALA A 438 -43.49 7.37 7.63
CA ALA A 438 -42.28 7.45 6.83
C ALA A 438 -42.37 6.54 5.59
N ASP A 439 -42.52 7.13 4.40
CA ASP A 439 -42.39 6.47 3.10
C ASP A 439 -41.00 6.72 2.48
N PHE A 440 -40.02 5.94 2.96
CA PHE A 440 -38.63 6.01 2.53
C PHE A 440 -38.39 5.65 1.05
N THR A 441 -39.44 5.31 0.29
CA THR A 441 -39.32 4.94 -1.13
C THR A 441 -39.28 6.15 -2.07
N THR A 442 -39.71 7.34 -1.61
CA THR A 442 -39.76 8.54 -2.44
C THR A 442 -38.53 9.44 -2.26
N GLY A 443 -38.08 10.09 -3.35
CA GLY A 443 -36.87 10.93 -3.34
C GLY A 443 -36.94 12.14 -2.38
N GLY A 444 -38.15 12.63 -2.08
CA GLY A 444 -38.35 13.76 -1.15
C GLY A 444 -38.07 13.40 0.31
N GLU A 445 -38.24 12.14 0.70
CA GLU A 445 -38.01 11.72 2.09
C GLU A 445 -36.54 11.46 2.42
N ARG A 446 -35.65 11.29 1.44
CA ARG A 446 -34.20 11.27 1.71
C ARG A 446 -33.72 12.60 2.29
N GLU A 447 -34.29 13.72 1.83
CA GLU A 447 -33.95 15.04 2.35
C GLU A 447 -34.48 15.21 3.77
N TRP A 448 -35.73 14.83 4.02
CA TRP A 448 -36.31 14.83 5.37
C TRP A 448 -35.54 13.94 6.34
N LEU A 449 -35.18 12.72 5.92
CA LEU A 449 -34.41 11.79 6.74
C LEU A 449 -33.02 12.37 7.05
N GLY A 450 -32.38 12.98 6.05
CA GLY A 450 -31.13 13.71 6.25
C GLY A 450 -31.27 14.85 7.25
N ASP A 451 -32.38 15.59 7.25
CA ASP A 451 -32.66 16.64 8.23
C ASP A 451 -32.92 16.09 9.64
N ALA A 452 -33.72 15.03 9.76
CA ALA A 452 -34.01 14.39 11.05
C ALA A 452 -32.74 13.83 11.68
N VAL A 453 -31.91 13.14 10.88
CA VAL A 453 -30.60 12.62 11.26
C VAL A 453 -29.65 13.73 11.68
N ARG A 454 -29.62 14.86 10.95
CA ARG A 454 -28.78 16.02 11.30
C ARG A 454 -29.20 16.68 12.61
N ARG A 455 -30.51 16.91 12.82
CA ARG A 455 -30.99 17.47 14.10
C ARG A 455 -30.67 16.56 15.28
N PHE A 456 -30.85 15.26 15.09
CA PHE A 456 -30.49 14.29 16.13
C PHE A 456 -28.99 14.27 16.42
N ASP A 457 -28.15 14.41 15.39
CA ASP A 457 -26.71 14.55 15.56
C ASP A 457 -26.32 15.82 16.34
N GLU A 458 -26.97 16.95 16.06
CA GLU A 458 -26.79 18.21 16.78
C GLU A 458 -27.19 18.07 18.27
N GLU A 459 -28.35 17.45 18.53
CA GLU A 459 -28.82 17.16 19.89
C GLU A 459 -27.83 16.27 20.67
N LEU A 460 -27.25 15.26 20.02
CA LEU A 460 -26.25 14.38 20.63
C LEU A 460 -24.93 15.12 20.94
N GLN A 461 -24.52 16.06 20.11
CA GLN A 461 -23.33 16.88 20.36
C GLN A 461 -23.50 17.79 21.57
N ASP A 462 -24.70 18.37 21.74
CA ASP A 462 -25.04 19.29 22.82
C ASP A 462 -25.25 18.58 24.17
N ALA A 463 -25.86 17.38 24.16
CA ALA A 463 -26.28 16.69 25.38
C ALA A 463 -25.12 16.09 26.20
N ASP A 464 -24.06 15.61 25.55
CA ASP A 464 -23.06 14.76 26.21
C ASP A 464 -21.61 15.27 26.12
N GLY A 465 -21.39 16.53 25.71
CA GLY A 465 -20.03 17.06 25.57
C GLY A 465 -19.19 16.15 24.66
N ALA A 466 -19.68 15.98 23.42
CA ALA A 466 -19.20 15.03 22.42
C ALA A 466 -19.28 13.57 22.88
N GLU A 467 -20.40 12.90 22.60
CA GLU A 467 -20.41 11.44 22.45
C GLU A 467 -19.24 11.06 21.54
N THR A 468 -18.17 10.57 22.14
CA THR A 468 -16.97 10.27 21.38
C THR A 468 -17.17 8.86 20.84
N VAL A 469 -17.62 8.73 19.59
CA VAL A 469 -17.48 7.46 18.86
C VAL A 469 -15.99 7.15 18.81
N ILE A 470 -15.56 6.22 19.67
CA ILE A 470 -14.13 5.90 19.79
C ILE A 470 -13.91 4.56 19.13
N LEU A 471 -12.95 4.57 18.22
CA LEU A 471 -12.29 3.39 17.72
C LEU A 471 -11.66 2.64 18.90
N ALA A 472 -12.36 1.64 19.43
CA ALA A 472 -11.76 0.69 20.36
C ALA A 472 -10.75 -0.17 19.57
N HIS A 473 -9.47 -0.03 19.91
CA HIS A 473 -8.34 -0.72 19.27
C HIS A 473 -8.16 -2.18 19.67
#